data_AF-A0A336NF23-F1
#
_entry.id   AF-A0A336NF23-F1
#
_cell.length_a   1.000
_cell.length_b   1.000
_cell.length_c   1.000
_cell.angle_alpha   90.00
_cell.angle_beta   90.00
_cell.angle_gamma   90.00
#
_symmetry.space_group_name_H-M   'P 1'
#
loop_
_entity.id
_entity.type
_entity.pdbx_description
1 polymer ?
#
loop_
_entity_poly.entity_id
_entity_poly.type
_entity_poly.pdbx_seq_one_letter_code
_entity_poly.pdbx_strand_id
1 'polypeptide(L)'
;MTENTQQDPQPIKKRIPPKAGQGRVKGVPNKMTRILKEAVVKAAENAGNKIGNDGLISYLEKQAMECPAAYLALLGKVLPLQVTGEDGGAVKVITRVEIAPLVNDNTTD
;
A
#
# COMPACT_ATOMS: atom_id res chain seq x y z
N MET A 1 -15.09 -36.46 -62.79
CA MET A 1 -15.90 -36.35 -61.56
C MET A 1 -14.95 -36.12 -60.42
N THR A 2 -15.00 -34.91 -59.91
CA THR A 2 -14.13 -34.29 -58.90
C THR A 2 -14.56 -34.70 -57.50
N GLU A 3 -13.61 -34.98 -56.60
CA GLU A 3 -13.85 -34.83 -55.15
C GLU A 3 -12.50 -34.76 -54.41
N ASN A 4 -11.90 -33.56 -54.38
CA ASN A 4 -10.89 -33.24 -53.40
C ASN A 4 -11.62 -32.79 -52.13
N THR A 5 -11.58 -33.63 -51.10
CA THR A 5 -12.12 -33.33 -49.78
C THR A 5 -11.27 -32.22 -49.15
N GLN A 6 -11.80 -31.00 -49.11
CA GLN A 6 -11.26 -29.92 -48.29
C GLN A 6 -11.52 -30.26 -46.82
N GLN A 7 -10.47 -30.66 -46.10
CA GLN A 7 -10.52 -30.69 -44.64
C GLN A 7 -10.47 -29.25 -44.13
N ASP A 8 -11.56 -28.79 -43.53
CA ASP A 8 -11.60 -27.53 -42.80
C ASP A 8 -10.51 -27.49 -41.71
N PRO A 9 -9.74 -26.40 -41.60
CA PRO A 9 -8.71 -26.30 -40.58
C PRO A 9 -9.38 -26.21 -39.20
N GLN A 10 -9.13 -27.23 -38.37
CA GLN A 10 -9.62 -27.28 -36.99
C GLN A 10 -9.11 -26.06 -36.19
N PRO A 11 -9.94 -25.44 -35.34
CA PRO A 11 -9.58 -24.22 -34.64
C PRO A 11 -8.47 -24.48 -33.62
N ILE A 12 -7.35 -23.76 -33.76
CA ILE A 12 -6.23 -23.81 -32.82
C ILE A 12 -6.70 -23.27 -31.46
N LYS A 13 -6.81 -24.15 -30.45
CA LYS A 13 -7.12 -23.75 -29.07
C LYS A 13 -6.01 -22.82 -28.56
N LYS A 14 -6.29 -21.51 -28.48
CA LYS A 14 -5.38 -20.53 -27.89
C LYS A 14 -5.14 -20.88 -26.43
N ARG A 15 -3.90 -21.25 -26.09
CA ARG A 15 -3.50 -21.49 -24.70
C ARG A 15 -3.51 -20.17 -23.94
N ILE A 16 -4.45 -20.02 -23.03
CA ILE A 16 -4.54 -18.87 -22.14
C ILE A 16 -3.51 -19.07 -21.02
N PRO A 17 -2.63 -18.08 -20.75
CA PRO A 17 -1.68 -18.21 -19.66
C PRO A 17 -2.42 -18.30 -18.32
N PRO A 18 -1.91 -19.09 -17.35
CA PRO A 18 -2.63 -19.41 -16.10
C PRO A 18 -2.97 -18.18 -15.23
N LYS A 19 -2.38 -17.02 -15.49
CA LYS A 19 -2.62 -15.75 -14.78
C LYS A 19 -3.45 -14.73 -15.57
N ALA A 20 -3.98 -15.08 -16.73
CA ALA A 20 -4.87 -14.19 -17.47
C ALA A 20 -6.12 -13.85 -16.62
N GLY A 21 -6.49 -12.56 -16.56
CA GLY A 21 -7.70 -12.10 -15.86
C GLY A 21 -7.61 -11.95 -14.34
N GLN A 22 -6.54 -12.42 -13.69
CA GLN A 22 -6.43 -12.38 -12.21
C GLN A 22 -6.21 -10.98 -11.62
N GLY A 23 -5.97 -9.98 -12.46
CA GLY A 23 -5.65 -8.63 -11.99
C GLY A 23 -4.34 -8.58 -11.19
N ARG A 24 -4.04 -7.40 -10.65
CA ARG A 24 -2.84 -7.20 -9.82
C ARG A 24 -3.14 -7.61 -8.39
N VAL A 25 -2.27 -8.40 -7.77
CA VAL A 25 -2.38 -8.80 -6.36
C VAL A 25 -2.57 -7.56 -5.48
N LYS A 26 -3.63 -7.54 -4.67
CA LYS A 26 -3.97 -6.44 -3.77
C LYS A 26 -2.82 -6.21 -2.77
N GLY A 27 -2.46 -4.95 -2.56
CA GLY A 27 -1.40 -4.55 -1.63
C GLY A 27 0.01 -4.49 -2.23
N VAL A 28 0.27 -5.06 -3.40
CA VAL A 28 1.56 -4.89 -4.07
C VAL A 28 1.75 -3.42 -4.43
N PRO A 29 2.90 -2.77 -4.17
CA PRO A 29 3.15 -1.41 -4.63
C PRO A 29 3.23 -1.35 -6.17
N ASN A 30 2.84 -0.22 -6.77
CA ASN A 30 3.12 0.01 -8.19
C ASN A 30 4.65 0.03 -8.40
N LYS A 31 5.16 -0.71 -9.39
CA LYS A 31 6.59 -0.80 -9.71
C LYS A 31 7.24 0.58 -9.85
N MET A 32 6.60 1.49 -10.59
CA MET A 32 7.12 2.85 -10.80
C MET A 32 7.23 3.60 -9.48
N THR A 33 6.18 3.55 -8.65
CA THR A 33 6.18 4.19 -7.34
C THR A 33 7.24 3.61 -6.41
N ARG A 34 7.49 2.29 -6.47
CA ARG A 34 8.56 1.65 -5.70
C ARG A 34 9.94 2.14 -6.11
N ILE A 35 10.24 2.11 -7.41
CA ILE A 35 11.52 2.59 -7.97
C ILE A 35 11.74 4.06 -7.61
N LEU A 36 10.70 4.89 -7.73
CA LEU A 36 10.80 6.30 -7.39
C LEU A 36 11.09 6.51 -5.90
N LYS A 37 10.41 5.78 -5.00
CA LYS A 37 10.68 5.83 -3.55
C LYS A 37 12.13 5.45 -3.24
N GLU A 38 12.61 4.34 -3.81
CA GLU A 38 13.99 3.88 -3.64
C GLU A 38 15.00 4.94 -4.15
N ALA A 39 14.74 5.53 -5.31
CA ALA A 39 15.60 6.56 -5.89
C ALA A 39 15.64 7.84 -5.03
N VAL A 40 14.49 8.28 -4.49
CA VAL A 40 14.41 9.45 -3.61
C VAL A 40 15.20 9.22 -2.32
N VAL A 41 15.06 8.05 -1.68
CA VAL A 41 15.81 7.72 -0.46
C VAL A 41 17.32 7.71 -0.73
N LYS A 42 17.75 7.07 -1.83
CA LYS A 42 19.16 7.04 -2.22
C LYS A 42 19.72 8.42 -2.57
N ALA A 43 18.92 9.28 -3.20
CA ALA A 43 19.32 10.65 -3.48
C ALA A 43 19.51 11.46 -2.19
N ALA A 44 18.62 11.30 -1.21
CA ALA A 44 18.74 11.94 0.09
C ALA A 44 19.97 11.44 0.88
N GLU A 45 20.24 10.14 0.86
CA GLU A 45 21.45 9.56 1.45
C GLU A 45 22.72 10.12 0.82
N ASN A 46 22.78 10.16 -0.51
CA ASN A 46 23.90 10.75 -1.24
C ASN A 46 24.06 12.26 -0.98
N ALA A 47 22.96 12.98 -0.82
CA ALA A 47 23.01 14.40 -0.47
C ALA A 47 23.59 14.59 0.94
N GLY A 48 23.19 13.74 1.89
CA GLY A 48 23.75 13.73 3.23
C GLY A 48 25.22 13.33 3.29
N ASN A 49 25.66 12.37 2.47
CA ASN A 49 27.09 12.03 2.29
C ASN A 49 27.94 13.19 1.76
N LYS A 50 27.34 14.23 1.16
CA LYS A 50 28.04 15.46 0.75
C LYS A 50 28.11 16.52 1.86
N ILE A 51 27.31 16.36 2.91
CA ILE A 51 27.20 17.27 4.05
C ILE A 51 28.01 16.74 5.23
N GLY A 52 27.87 15.43 5.52
CA GLY A 52 28.57 14.69 6.57
C GLY A 52 28.84 13.26 6.11
N ASN A 53 29.24 12.38 7.03
CA ASN A 53 29.63 11.00 6.71
C ASN A 53 28.56 9.94 7.05
N ASP A 54 27.38 10.35 7.51
CA ASP A 54 26.32 9.45 8.00
C ASP A 54 25.10 9.38 7.05
N GLY A 55 25.31 9.64 5.76
CA GLY A 55 24.30 9.48 4.73
C GLY A 55 23.00 10.21 5.05
N LEU A 56 21.88 9.48 5.03
CA LEU A 56 20.55 10.06 5.25
C LEU A 56 20.43 10.79 6.60
N ILE A 57 21.17 10.37 7.63
CA ILE A 57 21.16 11.01 8.95
C ILE A 57 21.69 12.44 8.82
N SER A 58 22.87 12.62 8.21
CA SER A 58 23.45 13.95 8.00
C SER A 58 22.54 14.87 7.16
N TYR A 59 21.79 14.31 6.22
CA TYR A 59 20.79 15.07 5.47
C TYR A 59 19.64 15.54 6.36
N LEU A 60 19.09 14.64 7.18
CA LEU A 60 17.97 14.94 8.07
C LEU A 60 18.36 15.89 9.21
N GLU A 61 19.56 15.76 9.77
CA GLU A 61 20.11 16.70 10.76
C GLU A 61 20.21 18.12 10.18
N LYS A 62 20.73 18.24 8.95
CA LYS A 62 20.76 19.52 8.24
C LYS A 62 19.35 20.10 8.07
N GLN A 63 18.38 19.27 7.67
CA GLN A 63 16.99 19.73 7.51
C GLN A 63 16.32 20.08 8.84
N ALA A 64 16.69 19.42 9.94
CA ALA A 64 16.21 19.78 11.27
C ALA A 64 16.62 21.21 11.67
N MET A 65 17.81 21.64 11.23
CA MET A 65 18.33 22.98 11.49
C MET A 65 17.85 24.03 10.47
N GLU A 66 17.85 23.71 9.17
CA GLU A 66 17.49 24.64 8.09
C GLU A 66 15.98 24.80 7.92
N CYS A 67 15.21 23.72 8.08
CA CYS A 67 13.76 23.69 7.87
C CYS A 67 13.01 23.04 9.07
N PRO A 68 13.05 23.63 10.29
CA PRO A 68 12.51 23.00 11.49
C PRO A 68 11.02 22.65 11.39
N ALA A 69 10.21 23.50 10.78
CA ALA A 69 8.77 23.26 10.61
C ALA A 69 8.49 22.02 9.74
N ALA A 70 9.23 21.85 8.63
CA ALA A 70 9.08 20.69 7.77
C ALA A 70 9.56 19.41 8.46
N TYR A 71 10.63 19.51 9.24
CA TYR A 71 11.17 18.39 10.01
C TYR A 71 10.22 17.94 11.14
N LEU A 72 9.65 18.88 11.91
CA LEU A 72 8.63 18.57 12.92
C LEU A 72 7.38 17.93 12.30
N ALA A 73 6.95 18.39 11.13
CA ALA A 73 5.85 17.76 10.40
C ALA A 73 6.20 16.33 9.93
N LEU A 74 7.46 16.07 9.56
CA LEU A 74 7.93 14.72 9.23
C LEU A 74 7.93 13.81 10.47
N LEU A 75 8.43 14.28 11.62
CA LEU A 75 8.36 13.54 12.88
C LEU A 75 6.92 13.18 13.24
N GLY A 76 6.00 14.15 13.10
CA GLY A 76 4.58 13.94 13.26
C GLY A 76 3.93 13.00 12.24
N LYS A 77 4.63 12.54 11.19
CA LYS A 77 4.15 11.49 10.25
C LYS A 77 4.81 10.14 10.48
N VAL A 78 6.01 10.12 11.04
CA VAL A 78 6.76 8.89 11.36
C VAL A 78 6.34 8.30 12.70
N LEU A 79 6.08 9.13 13.71
CA LEU A 79 5.64 8.68 15.03
C LEU A 79 4.21 8.10 15.10
N PRO A 80 3.20 8.56 14.32
CA PRO A 80 1.83 8.04 14.38
C PRO A 80 1.63 6.60 13.87
N LEU A 81 2.70 5.85 13.59
CA LEU A 81 2.64 4.46 13.15
C LEU A 81 2.02 3.48 14.18
N GLN A 82 1.57 3.96 15.34
CA GLN A 82 0.90 3.15 16.37
C GLN A 82 -0.60 3.46 16.52
N VAL A 83 -1.26 4.09 15.55
CA VAL A 83 -2.74 4.06 15.50
C VAL A 83 -3.18 2.83 14.71
N THR A 84 -2.89 1.67 15.25
CA THR A 84 -3.56 0.43 14.84
C THR A 84 -4.90 0.35 15.57
N GLY A 85 -5.91 -0.25 14.94
CA GLY A 85 -7.04 -0.76 15.71
C GLY A 85 -6.57 -1.83 16.72
N GLU A 86 -7.46 -2.27 17.58
CA GLU A 86 -7.22 -3.40 18.49
C GLU A 86 -6.49 -4.56 17.75
N ASP A 87 -5.46 -5.12 18.38
CA ASP A 87 -4.60 -6.20 17.84
C ASP A 87 -3.86 -5.90 16.52
N GLY A 88 -3.52 -4.64 16.23
CA GLY A 88 -2.81 -4.31 14.99
C GLY A 88 -3.73 -4.23 13.76
N GLY A 89 -5.05 -4.36 13.97
CA GLY A 89 -6.07 -4.37 12.93
C GLY A 89 -6.36 -3.00 12.32
N ALA A 90 -7.23 -2.98 11.32
CA ALA A 90 -7.72 -1.72 10.76
C ALA A 90 -8.49 -0.91 11.83
N VAL A 91 -8.31 0.42 11.84
CA VAL A 91 -9.05 1.32 12.73
C VAL A 91 -10.55 1.16 12.46
N LYS A 92 -11.27 0.59 13.44
CA LYS A 92 -12.73 0.45 13.38
C LYS A 92 -13.36 1.80 13.73
N VAL A 93 -13.83 2.52 12.70
CA VAL A 93 -14.63 3.73 12.89
C VAL A 93 -16.09 3.30 13.05
N ILE A 94 -16.65 3.45 14.26
CA ILE A 94 -18.09 3.24 14.49
C ILE A 94 -18.82 4.46 13.92
N THR A 95 -19.50 4.30 12.78
CA THR A 95 -20.19 5.39 12.07
C THR A 95 -21.61 5.64 12.57
N ARG A 96 -22.20 4.72 13.35
CA ARG A 96 -23.55 4.85 13.86
C ARG A 96 -23.68 4.13 15.21
N VAL A 97 -24.23 4.83 16.19
CA VAL A 97 -24.60 4.28 17.49
C VAL A 97 -26.11 4.41 17.61
N GLU A 98 -26.80 3.29 17.75
CA GLU A 98 -28.24 3.25 18.05
C GLU A 98 -28.41 2.87 19.51
N ILE A 99 -29.14 3.70 20.27
CA ILE A 99 -29.46 3.43 21.67
C ILE A 99 -30.85 2.81 21.67
N ALA A 100 -30.94 1.52 22.00
CA ALA A 100 -32.20 0.86 22.28
C ALA A 100 -32.45 0.84 23.80
N PRO A 101 -33.68 1.06 24.27
CA PRO A 101 -34.02 0.86 25.66
C PRO A 101 -33.84 -0.62 26.02
N LEU A 102 -33.11 -0.88 27.11
CA LEU A 102 -33.06 -2.20 27.73
C LEU A 102 -34.43 -2.48 28.36
N VAL A 103 -35.30 -3.18 27.63
CA VAL A 103 -36.51 -3.76 28.20
C VAL A 103 -36.05 -4.99 28.97
N ASN A 104 -35.95 -4.85 30.29
CA ASN A 104 -35.86 -6.01 31.17
C ASN A 104 -37.25 -6.64 31.21
N ASP A 105 -37.44 -7.75 30.49
CA ASP A 105 -38.62 -8.59 30.65
C ASP A 105 -38.57 -9.23 32.04
N ASN A 106 -39.09 -8.51 33.03
CA ASN A 106 -39.53 -9.13 34.28
C ASN A 106 -40.84 -9.86 33.99
N THR A 107 -40.74 -11.10 33.51
CA THR A 107 -41.84 -12.09 33.49
C THR A 107 -41.26 -13.39 34.05
N THR A 108 -41.31 -13.56 35.38
CA THR A 108 -42.35 -14.30 36.14
C THR A 108 -42.04 -15.80 36.22
N ASP A 109 -41.72 -16.24 37.44
CA ASP A 109 -42.53 -17.25 38.12
C ASP A 109 -42.78 -16.74 39.55
#